data_AF-A0A8C8XBF0-F1
#
_entry.id   AF-A0A8C8XBF0-F1
#
_cell.length_a   1.000
_cell.length_b   1.000
_cell.length_c   1.000
_cell.angle_alpha   90.00
_cell.angle_beta   90.00
_cell.angle_gamma   90.00
#
_symmetry.space_group_name_H-M   'P 1'
#
loop_
_entity.id
_entity.type
_entity.pdbx_description
1 polymer ?
#
loop_
_entity_poly.entity_id
_entity_poly.type
_entity_poly.pdbx_seq_one_letter_code
_entity_poly.pdbx_strand_id
1 'polypeptide(L)'
;MGCCYSSENEDSDQDREERKLLLDPSSPPTKALNGAEPNYHSLPSTRTDEQALLSSILAKTASNIIDVSAADSQGMEQHEYMDRARQYRAHIDTEL
;
A
#
# COMPACT_ATOMS: atom_id res chain seq x y z
N MET A 1 -14.55 29.01 19.70
CA MET A 1 -13.10 28.85 19.92
C MET A 1 -12.44 28.93 18.56
N GLY A 2 -11.93 30.10 18.21
CA GLY A 2 -11.31 30.36 16.92
C GLY A 2 -10.51 31.64 17.05
N CYS A 3 -9.24 31.51 17.46
CA CYS A 3 -8.31 32.62 17.53
C CYS A 3 -7.35 32.50 16.36
N CYS A 4 -7.54 33.37 15.37
CA CYS A 4 -6.62 33.60 14.27
C CYS A 4 -5.33 34.24 14.82
N TYR A 5 -4.17 33.72 14.43
CA TYR A 5 -2.89 34.36 14.67
C TYR A 5 -2.17 34.54 13.35
N SER A 6 -2.17 35.77 12.85
CA SER A 6 -1.26 36.23 11.79
C SER A 6 -0.01 36.79 12.47
N SER A 7 1.15 36.30 12.09
CA SER A 7 2.40 37.05 12.27
C SER A 7 3.08 37.11 10.91
N GLU A 8 2.96 38.29 10.32
CA GLU A 8 3.86 38.83 9.31
C GLU A 8 5.25 39.01 9.93
N ASN A 9 6.30 38.56 9.24
CA ASN A 9 7.63 39.14 9.38
C ASN A 9 8.39 38.83 8.08
N GLU A 10 8.53 39.86 7.24
CA GLU A 10 9.33 39.81 6.02
C GLU A 10 10.82 39.97 6.32
N ASP A 11 11.60 39.30 5.46
CA ASP A 11 12.92 39.65 4.95
C ASP A 11 14.18 39.40 5.79
N SER A 12 14.99 38.44 5.32
CA SER A 12 16.45 38.52 5.32
C SER A 12 17.04 37.45 4.40
N ASP A 13 17.53 37.90 3.26
CA ASP A 13 18.44 37.22 2.33
C ASP A 13 19.60 36.46 3.02
N GLN A 14 19.57 35.13 2.94
CA GLN A 14 20.70 34.19 3.08
C GLN A 14 20.21 32.94 2.32
N ASP A 15 20.65 32.59 1.13
CA ASP A 15 22.03 32.25 0.82
C ASP A 15 22.19 32.19 -0.71
N ARG A 16 22.79 33.24 -1.25
CA ARG A 16 23.01 33.48 -2.68
C ARG A 16 24.29 32.78 -3.19
N GLU A 17 24.94 31.87 -2.46
CA GLU A 17 26.31 31.44 -2.82
C GLU A 17 26.69 29.94 -2.72
N GLU A 18 25.80 28.95 -2.77
CA GLU A 18 26.21 27.57 -3.11
C GLU A 18 25.70 27.11 -4.48
N ARG A 19 26.48 27.58 -5.45
CA ARG A 19 26.44 27.31 -6.87
C ARG A 19 26.82 25.85 -7.15
N LYS A 20 26.29 25.35 -8.27
CA LYS A 20 26.98 24.47 -9.24
C LYS A 20 26.70 22.95 -9.16
N LEU A 21 25.46 22.55 -9.49
CA LEU A 21 25.22 21.20 -10.02
C LEU A 21 25.60 21.16 -11.51
N LEU A 22 26.88 20.96 -11.80
CA LEU A 22 27.32 20.49 -13.12
C LEU A 22 27.07 18.98 -13.20
N LEU A 23 25.86 18.60 -13.60
CA LEU A 23 25.59 17.25 -14.07
C LEU A 23 25.45 17.32 -15.59
N ASP A 24 26.54 17.00 -16.28
CA ASP A 24 26.52 16.62 -17.69
C ASP A 24 26.45 15.09 -17.77
N PRO A 25 25.36 14.50 -18.27
CA PRO A 25 25.39 13.14 -18.77
C PRO A 25 25.24 13.13 -20.30
N SER A 26 26.19 13.74 -21.00
CA SER A 26 26.52 13.36 -22.37
C SER A 26 27.10 11.95 -22.40
N SER A 27 26.23 10.93 -22.39
CA SER A 27 26.53 9.63 -22.98
C SER A 27 25.23 9.00 -23.51
N PRO A 28 25.17 8.58 -24.78
CA PRO A 28 23.98 7.94 -25.32
C PRO A 28 23.83 6.53 -24.72
N PRO A 29 22.61 6.08 -24.38
CA PRO A 29 22.40 4.68 -24.05
C PRO A 29 22.64 3.84 -25.32
N THR A 30 23.78 3.18 -25.34
CA THR A 30 24.11 2.09 -26.27
C THR A 30 22.99 1.06 -26.22
N LYS A 31 22.29 0.90 -27.34
CA LYS A 31 21.35 -0.20 -27.55
C LYS A 31 22.14 -1.51 -27.49
N ALA A 32 22.03 -2.25 -26.39
CA ALA A 32 22.26 -3.69 -26.42
C ALA A 32 20.99 -4.34 -26.97
N LEU A 33 20.98 -4.49 -28.28
CA LEU A 33 20.03 -5.26 -29.06
C LEU A 33 20.28 -6.76 -28.80
N ASN A 34 19.24 -7.43 -28.29
CA ASN A 34 18.97 -8.88 -28.37
C ASN A 34 19.87 -9.88 -27.63
N GLY A 35 19.19 -10.80 -26.93
CA GLY A 35 19.42 -12.22 -27.21
C GLY A 35 19.89 -13.10 -26.06
N ALA A 36 19.07 -13.28 -25.03
CA ALA A 36 18.90 -14.57 -24.32
C ALA A 36 17.93 -14.35 -23.15
N GLU A 37 16.64 -14.62 -23.35
CA GLU A 37 15.79 -15.00 -22.23
C GLU A 37 16.41 -16.27 -21.61
N PRO A 38 16.78 -16.30 -20.32
CA PRO A 38 17.02 -17.57 -19.68
C PRO A 38 15.70 -18.33 -19.72
N ASN A 39 15.68 -19.44 -20.43
CA ASN A 39 14.58 -20.38 -20.49
C ASN A 39 14.26 -20.89 -19.07
N TYR A 40 13.41 -20.18 -18.31
CA TYR A 40 12.91 -20.58 -17.00
C TYR A 40 11.82 -21.66 -17.14
N HIS A 41 12.12 -22.74 -17.85
CA HIS A 41 11.26 -23.92 -17.86
C HIS A 41 12.03 -25.12 -17.31
N SER A 42 11.76 -25.41 -16.03
CA SER A 42 11.32 -26.72 -15.51
C SER A 42 12.07 -27.14 -14.25
N LEU A 43 11.67 -26.58 -13.10
CA LEU A 43 11.68 -27.30 -11.83
C LEU A 43 10.28 -27.16 -11.21
N PRO A 44 9.43 -28.20 -11.25
CA PRO A 44 8.02 -28.08 -10.89
C PRO A 44 7.74 -28.24 -9.38
N SER A 45 8.76 -28.39 -8.52
CA SER A 45 8.54 -28.73 -7.11
C SER A 45 8.76 -27.59 -6.11
N THR A 46 9.67 -26.64 -6.38
CA THR A 46 10.00 -25.54 -5.42
C THR A 46 9.31 -24.22 -5.76
N ARG A 47 8.89 -24.05 -7.02
CA ARG A 47 8.20 -22.84 -7.49
C ARG A 47 6.86 -22.61 -6.77
N THR A 48 6.17 -23.69 -6.40
CA THR A 48 4.90 -23.61 -5.68
C THR A 48 5.09 -23.03 -4.28
N ASP A 49 6.17 -23.39 -3.58
CA ASP A 49 6.47 -22.88 -2.24
C ASP A 49 6.88 -21.40 -2.27
N GLU A 50 7.67 -21.01 -3.28
CA GLU A 50 8.02 -19.60 -3.50
C GLU A 50 6.77 -18.76 -3.83
N GLN A 51 5.89 -19.25 -4.68
CA GLN A 51 4.64 -18.56 -5.02
C GLN A 51 3.69 -18.47 -3.80
N ALA A 52 3.63 -19.51 -2.97
CA ALA A 52 2.85 -19.51 -1.73
C ALA A 52 3.43 -18.52 -0.70
N LEU A 53 4.75 -18.45 -0.59
CA LEU A 53 5.44 -17.46 0.25
C LEU A 53 5.12 -16.03 -0.20
N LEU A 54 5.23 -15.74 -1.50
CA LEU A 54 4.89 -14.43 -2.05
C LEU A 54 3.42 -14.08 -1.80
N SER A 55 2.52 -15.06 -1.97
CA SER A 55 1.09 -14.88 -1.69
C SER A 55 0.83 -14.61 -0.21
N SER A 56 1.56 -15.28 0.69
CA SER A 56 1.50 -15.04 2.14
C SER A 56 1.99 -13.65 2.50
N ILE A 57 3.09 -13.19 1.89
CA ILE A 57 3.62 -11.84 2.08
C ILE A 57 2.59 -10.80 1.67
N LEU A 58 1.97 -10.97 0.50
CA LEU A 58 0.93 -10.05 0.01
C LEU A 58 -0.31 -10.06 0.92
N ALA A 59 -0.81 -11.23 1.32
CA ALA A 59 -1.96 -11.35 2.21
C ALA A 59 -1.69 -10.72 3.59
N LYS A 60 -0.52 -10.99 4.17
CA LYS A 60 -0.10 -10.39 5.45
C LYS A 60 0.03 -8.87 5.32
N THR A 61 0.58 -8.39 4.21
CA THR A 61 0.72 -6.96 3.95
C THR A 61 -0.65 -6.29 3.82
N ALA A 62 -1.55 -6.88 3.02
CA ALA A 62 -2.92 -6.37 2.86
C ALA A 62 -3.68 -6.32 4.19
N SER A 63 -3.53 -7.33 5.06
CA SER A 63 -4.14 -7.34 6.39
C SER A 63 -3.57 -6.31 7.35
N ASN A 64 -2.32 -5.87 7.16
CA ASN A 64 -1.64 -4.93 8.04
C ASN A 64 -1.79 -3.47 7.57
N ILE A 65 -2.15 -3.25 6.31
CA ILE A 65 -2.41 -1.91 5.78
C ILE A 65 -3.72 -1.40 6.39
N ILE A 66 -3.69 -0.15 6.85
CA ILE A 66 -4.87 0.54 7.37
C ILE A 66 -5.54 1.26 6.21
N ASP A 67 -6.76 0.84 5.87
CA ASP A 67 -7.61 1.59 4.97
C ASP A 67 -8.23 2.78 5.71
N VAL A 68 -7.66 3.96 5.51
CA VAL A 68 -8.13 5.21 6.12
C VAL A 68 -9.45 5.69 5.55
N SER A 69 -9.88 5.19 4.38
CA SER A 69 -11.16 5.55 3.75
C SER A 69 -12.35 4.77 4.32
N ALA A 70 -12.09 3.62 4.96
CA ALA A 70 -13.13 2.78 5.56
C ALA A 70 -13.77 3.39 6.81
N ALA A 71 -13.23 4.49 7.36
CA ALA A 71 -13.80 5.21 8.50
C ALA A 71 -15.23 5.71 8.23
N ASP A 72 -15.53 6.03 6.97
CA ASP A 72 -16.85 6.50 6.54
C ASP A 72 -17.72 5.37 5.94
N SER A 73 -17.30 4.11 6.11
CA SER A 73 -18.00 2.96 5.50
C SER A 73 -19.48 2.92 5.88
N GLN A 74 -20.33 2.70 4.88
CA GLN A 74 -21.72 2.34 5.12
C GLN A 74 -21.71 1.03 5.90
N GLY A 75 -22.20 1.07 7.15
CA GLY A 75 -22.36 -0.12 7.96
C GLY A 75 -23.21 -1.20 7.27
N MET A 76 -23.24 -2.38 7.88
CA MET A 76 -24.03 -3.50 7.39
C MET A 76 -25.49 -3.12 7.10
N GLU A 77 -26.06 -3.69 6.04
CA GLU A 77 -27.48 -3.49 5.76
C GLU A 77 -28.33 -4.00 6.93
N GLN A 78 -29.43 -3.29 7.24
CA GLN A 78 -30.25 -3.62 8.41
C GLN A 78 -30.76 -5.06 8.38
N HIS A 79 -31.15 -5.57 7.21
CA HIS A 79 -31.65 -6.92 7.08
C HIS A 79 -30.55 -7.96 7.33
N GLU A 80 -29.34 -7.74 6.82
CA GLU A 80 -28.18 -8.60 7.06
C GLU A 80 -27.82 -8.64 8.55
N TYR A 81 -27.87 -7.49 9.23
CA TYR A 81 -27.65 -7.42 10.67
C TYR A 81 -28.70 -8.23 11.45
N MET A 82 -29.99 -8.07 11.13
CA MET A 82 -31.08 -8.75 11.83
C MET A 82 -31.02 -10.28 11.65
N ASP A 83 -30.61 -10.74 10.47
CA ASP A 83 -30.48 -12.17 10.20
C ASP A 83 -29.26 -12.79 10.91
N ARG A 84 -28.11 -12.10 10.92
CA ARG A 84 -26.96 -12.51 11.74
C ARG A 84 -27.31 -12.57 13.23
N ALA A 85 -28.03 -11.56 13.74
CA ALA A 85 -28.45 -11.53 15.14
C ALA A 85 -29.38 -12.70 15.51
N ARG A 86 -30.29 -13.09 14.60
CA ARG A 86 -31.14 -14.28 14.78
C ARG A 86 -30.33 -15.58 14.76
N GLN A 87 -29.36 -15.70 13.85
CA GLN A 87 -28.48 -16.88 13.78
C GLN A 87 -27.68 -17.06 15.07
N TYR A 88 -27.08 -15.98 15.59
CA TYR A 88 -26.33 -16.04 16.85
C TYR A 88 -27.22 -16.42 18.04
N ARG A 89 -28.43 -15.87 18.11
CA ARG A 89 -29.41 -16.26 19.14
C ARG A 89 -29.73 -17.75 19.08
N ALA A 90 -30.09 -18.25 17.89
CA ALA A 90 -30.39 -19.66 17.71
C ALA A 90 -29.20 -20.56 18.08
N HIS A 91 -27.98 -20.19 17.68
CA HIS A 91 -26.77 -20.93 18.04
C HIS A 91 -26.53 -20.96 19.55
N ILE A 92 -26.69 -19.83 20.24
CA ILE A 92 -26.52 -19.75 21.69
C ILE A 92 -27.60 -20.57 22.40
N ASP A 93 -28.86 -20.49 21.95
CA ASP A 93 -29.98 -21.25 22.53
C ASP A 93 -29.81 -22.76 22.37
N THR A 94 -29.13 -23.24 21.31
CA THR A 94 -28.85 -24.67 21.10
C THR A 94 -27.66 -25.22 21.89
N GLU A 95 -26.79 -24.35 22.40
CA GLU A 95 -25.60 -24.72 23.18
C GLU A 95 -25.87 -24.70 24.71
N LEU A 96 -27.11 -24.38 25.12
CA LEU A 96 -27.62 -24.38 26.50
C LEU A 96 -28.59 -25.55 26.75
#